data_AF-A0AAE2ZYL0-F1
#
_entry.id   AF-A0AAE2ZYL0-F1
#
_cell.length_a   1.000
_cell.length_b   1.000
_cell.length_c   1.000
_cell.angle_alpha   90.00
_cell.angle_beta   90.00
_cell.angle_gamma   90.00
#
_symmetry.space_group_name_H-M   'P 1'
#
loop_
_entity.id
_entity.type
_entity.pdbx_description
1 polymer ?
#
loop_
_entity_poly.entity_id
_entity_poly.type
_entity_poly.pdbx_seq_one_letter_code
_entity_poly.pdbx_strand_id
1 'polypeptide(L)'
;MYWKRDRGYGNFVTKPASSETAVKSVSIPDSIKTLKVGNTYNLNVVVEPSNQSKLLKYTTDQTNIVSINSDGQVTAEAQGIATVKATVGNMSDTITINVEA
;
A
#
# COMPACT_ATOMS: atom_id res chain seq x y z
N MET A 1 14.49 -33.64 -48.84
CA MET A 1 15.17 -34.34 -47.73
C MET A 1 15.81 -33.30 -46.83
N TYR A 2 15.36 -33.27 -45.57
CA TYR A 2 15.88 -32.60 -44.37
C TYR A 2 17.06 -31.61 -44.50
N TRP A 3 16.77 -30.30 -44.39
CA TRP A 3 17.73 -29.35 -43.82
C TRP A 3 17.35 -29.13 -42.35
N LYS A 4 18.34 -29.29 -41.48
CA LYS A 4 18.17 -29.39 -40.03
C LYS A 4 17.87 -28.01 -39.48
N ARG A 5 16.69 -27.87 -38.82
CA ARG A 5 16.32 -26.68 -38.07
C ARG A 5 17.42 -26.38 -37.05
N ASP A 6 18.05 -25.23 -37.22
CA ASP A 6 18.99 -24.67 -36.27
C ASP A 6 18.38 -24.70 -34.88
N ARG A 7 19.17 -25.29 -33.99
CA ARG A 7 18.90 -25.45 -32.56
C ARG A 7 18.45 -24.11 -32.02
N GLY A 8 17.23 -24.11 -31.47
CA GLY A 8 16.62 -22.96 -30.84
C GLY A 8 17.63 -22.29 -29.93
N TYR A 9 17.98 -21.06 -30.30
CA TYR A 9 18.47 -20.05 -29.39
C TYR A 9 17.61 -20.15 -28.14
N GLY A 10 18.28 -20.39 -27.00
CA GLY A 10 17.66 -20.73 -25.74
C GLY A 10 16.53 -19.77 -25.41
N ASN A 11 15.31 -20.19 -25.75
CA ASN A 11 14.14 -19.73 -25.05
C ASN A 11 14.12 -20.57 -23.78
N PHE A 12 14.95 -20.17 -22.82
CA PHE A 12 14.41 -20.10 -21.49
C PHE A 12 13.29 -19.07 -21.65
N VAL A 13 12.10 -19.54 -22.02
CA VAL A 13 10.90 -18.87 -21.54
C VAL A 13 11.01 -19.11 -20.04
N THR A 14 11.85 -18.32 -19.36
CA THR A 14 11.62 -17.97 -17.98
C THR A 14 10.18 -17.48 -18.03
N LYS A 15 9.28 -18.36 -17.56
CA LYS A 15 7.93 -18.11 -17.09
C LYS A 15 7.68 -16.60 -17.10
N PRO A 16 6.69 -16.03 -17.81
CA PRO A 16 6.41 -14.62 -17.64
C PRO A 16 6.17 -14.38 -16.15
N ALA A 17 7.20 -13.91 -15.46
CA ALA A 17 7.20 -13.66 -14.04
C ALA A 17 6.63 -12.26 -13.89
N SER A 18 5.34 -12.12 -14.18
CA SER A 18 4.67 -10.84 -14.08
C SER A 18 3.15 -10.99 -13.97
N SER A 19 2.68 -11.92 -13.13
CA SER A 19 1.24 -12.00 -12.83
C SER A 19 0.88 -12.58 -11.44
N GLU A 20 1.83 -13.08 -10.65
CA GLU A 20 1.50 -13.70 -9.34
C GLU A 20 1.71 -12.79 -8.11
N THR A 21 2.30 -11.61 -8.27
CA THR A 21 2.62 -10.68 -7.16
C THR A 21 2.24 -9.22 -7.44
N ALA A 22 1.54 -8.94 -8.54
CA ALA A 22 1.02 -7.60 -8.77
C ALA A 22 -0.16 -7.33 -7.83
N VAL A 23 -0.10 -6.22 -7.10
CA VAL A 23 -1.25 -5.70 -6.35
C VAL A 23 -2.38 -5.46 -7.34
N LYS A 24 -3.51 -6.14 -7.14
CA LYS A 24 -4.71 -6.00 -7.96
C LYS A 24 -5.54 -4.81 -7.51
N SER A 25 -5.69 -4.66 -6.20
CA SER A 25 -6.45 -3.58 -5.59
C SER A 25 -5.82 -3.19 -4.26
N VAL A 26 -5.82 -1.88 -4.01
CA VAL A 26 -5.72 -1.28 -2.68
C VAL A 26 -6.97 -0.42 -2.54
N SER A 27 -7.58 -0.43 -1.37
CA SER A 27 -8.69 0.47 -1.09
C SER A 27 -8.77 0.73 0.40
N ILE A 28 -8.94 1.99 0.76
CA ILE A 28 -9.20 2.40 2.14
C ILE A 28 -10.69 2.73 2.21
N PRO A 29 -11.50 1.94 2.95
CA PRO A 29 -12.96 2.16 3.01
C PRO A 29 -13.29 3.51 3.64
N ASP A 30 -12.45 3.99 4.55
CA ASP A 30 -12.56 5.31 5.17
C ASP A 30 -11.71 6.32 4.37
N SER A 31 -12.35 7.32 3.76
CA SER A 31 -11.63 8.43 3.09
C SER A 31 -11.29 9.58 4.06
N ILE A 32 -12.08 9.74 5.12
CA ILE A 32 -11.88 10.77 6.15
C ILE A 32 -12.19 10.15 7.52
N LYS A 33 -11.31 10.38 8.50
CA LYS A 33 -11.52 9.95 9.89
C LYS A 33 -11.27 11.09 10.84
N THR A 34 -12.13 11.24 11.83
CA THR A 34 -11.91 12.18 12.94
C THR A 34 -11.41 11.42 14.16
N LEU A 35 -10.32 11.87 14.76
CA LEU A 35 -9.70 11.33 15.98
C LEU A 35 -9.48 12.46 16.97
N LYS A 36 -9.32 12.12 18.25
CA LYS A 36 -8.85 13.10 19.24
C LYS A 36 -7.36 12.92 19.50
N VAL A 37 -6.70 13.98 19.94
CA VAL A 37 -5.31 13.93 20.39
C VAL A 37 -5.13 12.81 21.43
N GLY A 38 -4.08 12.00 21.25
CA GLY A 38 -3.77 10.83 22.07
C GLY A 38 -4.46 9.54 21.66
N ASN A 39 -5.44 9.57 20.75
CA ASN A 39 -6.07 8.35 20.24
C ASN A 39 -5.28 7.72 19.10
N THR A 40 -5.48 6.41 18.95
CA THR A 40 -4.94 5.63 17.86
C THR A 40 -6.07 5.13 16.94
N TYR A 41 -5.72 4.87 15.69
CA TYR A 41 -6.63 4.36 14.67
C TYR A 41 -5.87 3.44 13.73
N ASN A 42 -6.40 2.23 13.56
CA ASN A 42 -5.81 1.27 12.64
C ASN A 42 -6.42 1.45 11.24
N LEU A 43 -5.58 1.67 10.24
CA LEU A 43 -6.00 1.79 8.85
C LEU A 43 -6.48 0.45 8.34
N ASN A 44 -7.78 0.35 8.05
CA ASN A 44 -8.36 -0.88 7.53
C ASN A 44 -8.19 -0.96 6.01
N VAL A 45 -6.95 -1.00 5.55
CA VAL A 45 -6.62 -1.05 4.12
C VAL A 45 -6.91 -2.44 3.57
N VAL A 46 -7.82 -2.53 2.61
CA VAL A 46 -8.13 -3.76 1.90
C VAL A 46 -7.16 -3.87 0.71
N VAL A 47 -6.28 -4.87 0.75
CA VAL A 47 -5.31 -5.13 -0.32
C VAL A 47 -5.54 -6.53 -0.88
N GLU A 48 -5.69 -6.62 -2.20
CA GLU A 48 -5.71 -7.91 -2.89
C GLU A 48 -4.58 -8.03 -3.91
N PRO A 49 -3.86 -9.17 -3.96
CA PRO A 49 -3.95 -10.29 -3.02
C PRO A 49 -3.37 -9.93 -1.63
N SER A 50 -3.93 -10.52 -0.57
CA SER A 50 -3.58 -10.21 0.83
C SER A 50 -2.10 -10.38 1.17
N ASN A 51 -1.35 -11.18 0.42
CA ASN A 51 0.10 -11.35 0.58
C ASN A 51 0.89 -10.04 0.36
N GLN A 52 0.32 -9.09 -0.39
CA GLN A 52 0.91 -7.78 -0.66
C GLN A 52 0.68 -6.76 0.47
N SER A 53 -0.21 -7.06 1.43
CA SER A 53 -0.43 -6.18 2.60
C SER A 53 0.86 -5.94 3.39
N LYS A 54 1.79 -6.90 3.41
CA LYS A 54 3.10 -6.74 4.05
C LYS A 54 4.01 -5.72 3.35
N LEU A 55 3.71 -5.36 2.10
CA LEU A 55 4.43 -4.35 1.34
C LEU A 55 3.75 -2.97 1.41
N LEU A 56 2.69 -2.84 2.22
CA LEU A 56 2.06 -1.55 2.50
C LEU A 56 3.09 -0.58 3.08
N LYS A 57 3.18 0.58 2.44
CA LYS A 57 3.95 1.71 2.93
C LYS A 57 2.99 2.84 3.25
N TYR A 58 3.10 3.34 4.46
CA TYR A 58 2.33 4.49 4.91
C TYR A 58 3.23 5.71 4.98
N THR A 59 2.73 6.81 4.45
CA THR A 59 3.38 8.11 4.54
C THR A 59 2.35 9.13 4.96
N THR A 60 2.74 10.12 5.75
CA THR A 60 1.87 11.24 6.10
C THR A 60 2.54 12.55 5.73
N ASP A 61 1.72 13.51 5.29
CA ASP A 61 2.19 14.87 5.03
C ASP A 61 2.43 15.67 6.33
N GLN A 62 1.94 15.18 7.48
CA GLN A 62 1.95 15.90 8.76
C GLN A 62 2.43 15.01 9.92
N THR A 63 3.72 14.68 9.92
CA THR A 63 4.36 13.86 10.98
C THR A 63 4.36 14.51 12.37
N ASN A 64 4.07 15.82 12.46
CA ASN A 64 3.95 16.52 13.74
C ASN A 64 2.53 16.41 14.34
N ILE A 65 1.54 16.02 13.54
CA ILE A 65 0.12 15.93 13.92
C ILE A 65 -0.24 14.46 14.13
N VAL A 66 0.21 13.58 13.23
CA VAL A 66 -0.02 12.14 13.31
C VAL A 66 1.25 11.37 13.01
N SER A 67 1.40 10.23 13.68
CA SER A 67 2.49 9.27 13.48
C SER A 67 1.91 7.92 13.06
N ILE A 68 2.55 7.21 12.14
CA ILE A 68 2.09 5.90 11.65
C ILE A 68 3.16 4.84 11.86
N ASN A 69 2.76 3.70 12.41
CA ASN A 69 3.65 2.55 12.55
C ASN A 69 3.63 1.64 11.30
N SER A 70 4.54 0.66 11.28
CA SER A 70 4.64 -0.34 10.22
C SER A 70 3.39 -1.19 10.02
N ASP A 71 2.57 -1.32 11.06
CA ASP A 71 1.32 -2.08 11.05
C ASP A 71 0.12 -1.26 10.54
N GLY A 72 0.33 0.01 10.17
CA GLY A 72 -0.73 0.91 9.70
C GLY A 72 -1.59 1.50 10.82
N GLN A 73 -1.12 1.49 12.06
CA GLN A 73 -1.74 2.22 13.17
C GLN A 73 -1.27 3.67 13.15
N VAL A 74 -2.23 4.56 12.97
CA VAL A 74 -2.10 6.02 13.07
C VAL A 74 -2.29 6.40 14.53
N THR A 75 -1.41 7.24 15.06
CA THR A 75 -1.50 7.85 16.39
C THR A 75 -1.65 9.34 16.20
N ALA A 76 -2.67 9.93 16.81
CA ALA A 76 -2.90 11.37 16.79
C ALA A 76 -2.11 12.04 17.94
N GLU A 77 -1.15 12.88 17.61
CA GLU A 77 -0.24 13.52 18.58
C GLU A 77 -0.60 14.99 18.83
N ALA A 78 -1.13 15.69 17.83
CA ALA A 78 -1.53 17.09 17.95
C ALA A 78 -2.80 17.40 17.16
N GLN A 79 -3.52 18.45 17.55
CA GLN A 79 -4.73 18.90 16.85
C GLN A 79 -4.37 19.44 15.45
N GLY A 80 -5.17 19.10 14.44
CA GLY A 80 -5.00 19.56 13.07
C GLY A 80 -5.44 18.53 12.05
N ILE A 81 -5.19 18.79 10.77
CA ILE A 81 -5.59 17.90 9.68
C ILE A 81 -4.35 17.28 9.07
N ALA A 82 -4.28 15.95 9.03
CA ALA A 82 -3.18 15.19 8.46
C ALA A 82 -3.67 14.29 7.33
N THR A 83 -2.99 14.32 6.20
CA THR A 83 -3.25 13.36 5.11
C THR A 83 -2.30 12.18 5.27
N VAL A 84 -2.86 10.99 5.11
CA VAL A 84 -2.15 9.72 5.17
C VAL A 84 -2.32 9.03 3.83
N LYS A 85 -1.21 8.60 3.25
CA LYS A 85 -1.16 7.87 1.99
C LYS A 85 -0.65 6.47 2.24
N ALA A 86 -1.44 5.48 1.84
CA ALA A 86 -1.07 4.07 1.81
C ALA A 86 -0.69 3.69 0.38
N THR A 87 0.51 3.17 0.18
CA THR A 87 1.02 2.76 -1.14
C THR A 87 1.44 1.30 -1.11
N VAL A 88 1.03 0.51 -2.10
CA VAL A 88 1.40 -0.90 -2.26
C VAL A 88 1.75 -1.17 -3.72
N GLY A 89 3.00 -1.55 -3.97
CA GLY A 89 3.48 -1.76 -5.34
C GLY A 89 3.24 -0.53 -6.21
N ASN A 90 2.35 -0.64 -7.19
CA ASN A 90 1.99 0.44 -8.13
C ASN A 90 0.67 1.15 -7.79
N MET A 91 -0.02 0.73 -6.73
CA MET A 91 -1.31 1.29 -6.32
C MET A 91 -1.14 2.13 -5.07
N SER A 92 -1.94 3.19 -4.92
CA SER A 92 -1.94 4.00 -3.71
C SER A 92 -3.31 4.60 -3.44
N ASP A 93 -3.66 4.70 -2.17
CA ASP A 93 -4.86 5.36 -1.66
C ASP A 93 -4.50 6.37 -0.57
N THR A 94 -5.40 7.32 -0.34
CA THR A 94 -5.21 8.39 0.64
C THR A 94 -6.42 8.50 1.55
N ILE A 95 -6.17 8.79 2.82
CA ILE A 95 -7.17 9.07 3.85
C ILE A 95 -6.78 10.35 4.59
N THR A 96 -7.78 11.17 4.90
CA THR A 96 -7.58 12.39 5.69
C THR A 96 -7.95 12.14 7.14
N ILE A 97 -7.06 12.45 8.07
CA ILE A 97 -7.25 12.35 9.50
C ILE A 97 -7.44 13.75 10.07
N ASN A 98 -8.62 14.04 10.58
CA ASN A 98 -8.91 15.25 11.33
C ASN A 98 -8.69 14.98 12.81
N VAL A 99 -7.73 15.64 13.43
CA VAL A 99 -7.42 15.52 14.86
C VAL A 99 -8.05 16.69 15.61
N GLU A 100 -8.96 16.37 16.51
CA GLU A 100 -9.62 17.30 17.42
C GLU A 100 -8.95 17.28 18.80
N ALA A 101 -9.08 18.39 19.53
CA ALA A 101 -8.59 18.53 20.91
C ALA A 101 -9.44 17.72 21.92
#